data_AF-A0A3C1DQ26-F1
#
_entry.id   AF-A0A3C1DQ26-F1
#
_cell.length_a   1.000
_cell.length_b   1.000
_cell.length_c   1.000
_cell.angle_alpha   90.00
_cell.angle_beta   90.00
_cell.angle_gamma   90.00
#
_symmetry.space_group_name_H-M   'P 1'
#
loop_
_entity.id
_entity.type
_entity.pdbx_description
1 polymer ?
#
loop_
_entity_poly.entity_id
_entity_poly.type
_entity_poly.pdbx_seq_one_letter_code
_entity_poly.pdbx_strand_id
1 'polypeptide(L)'
;MSSGKPFTVIEAQLDRSTLELLDRLVELHLNALPGKRQEFFWVRSSSLAGDHDQLAWLGGEQRGEHVPFTGHDLQTLHDTGFFPRTNGGRNAFRVNQDAIRFYRWRVQRRGPAPLEQAEGAVRSLLDDPTKLQRRHPEAARLLNDAYAHLWGEMTDDIIVNIGGSLRSALSALTADLVGHTTNPEQVENALRPWLTEPGRLPPRHGEAMAAHLGLVVKCSQRLNHLYDERSKGQPTPTWDEVRRTAFAVALLCYELDRLTPQT
;
A
#
# COMPACT_ATOMS: atom_id res chain seq x y z
N MET A 1 23.86 -23.93 -2.64
CA MET A 1 25.17 -23.34 -2.95
C MET A 1 24.92 -21.91 -3.39
N SER A 2 25.47 -20.92 -2.68
CA SER A 2 25.36 -19.52 -3.10
C SER A 2 26.25 -19.36 -4.34
N SER A 3 25.67 -19.07 -5.50
CA SER A 3 26.47 -18.77 -6.67
C SER A 3 27.20 -17.47 -6.33
N GLY A 4 28.52 -17.52 -6.14
CA GLY A 4 29.35 -16.35 -5.79
C GLY A 4 29.43 -15.30 -6.91
N LYS A 5 28.44 -15.25 -7.79
CA LYS A 5 28.30 -14.30 -8.88
C LYS A 5 27.82 -12.95 -8.33
N PRO A 6 28.34 -11.83 -8.83
CA PRO A 6 27.81 -10.50 -8.51
C PRO A 6 26.33 -10.39 -8.89
N PHE A 7 25.53 -9.69 -8.09
CA PHE A 7 24.09 -9.48 -8.36
C PHE A 7 23.82 -8.78 -9.70
N THR A 8 24.71 -7.93 -10.18
CA THR A 8 24.60 -7.34 -11.53
C THR A 8 24.63 -8.39 -12.65
N VAL A 9 25.41 -9.46 -12.48
CA VAL A 9 25.51 -10.57 -13.44
C VAL A 9 24.25 -11.44 -13.37
N ILE A 10 23.71 -11.64 -12.16
CA ILE A 10 22.45 -12.38 -11.98
C ILE A 10 21.28 -11.60 -12.61
N GLU A 11 21.18 -10.29 -12.37
CA GLU A 11 20.13 -9.44 -12.96
C GLU A 11 20.15 -9.48 -14.49
N ALA A 12 21.33 -9.47 -15.11
CA ALA A 12 21.46 -9.57 -16.57
C ALA A 12 21.09 -10.95 -17.15
N GLN A 13 21.01 -11.99 -16.32
CA GLN A 13 20.65 -13.37 -16.72
C GLN A 13 19.15 -13.64 -16.58
N LEU A 14 18.41 -12.77 -15.90
CA LEU A 14 16.99 -12.92 -15.66
C LEU A 14 16.22 -12.00 -16.58
N ASP A 15 15.23 -12.56 -17.29
CA ASP A 15 14.31 -11.75 -18.07
C ASP A 15 13.34 -10.97 -17.16
N ARG A 16 12.61 -10.05 -17.77
CA ARG A 16 11.70 -9.17 -17.03
C ARG A 16 10.60 -9.94 -16.30
N SER A 17 9.99 -10.96 -16.92
CA SER A 17 8.93 -11.75 -16.29
C SER A 17 9.44 -12.55 -15.10
N THR A 18 10.63 -13.13 -15.19
CA THR A 18 11.26 -13.86 -14.08
C THR A 18 11.59 -12.92 -12.92
N LEU A 19 12.07 -11.71 -13.22
CA LEU A 19 12.33 -10.68 -12.21
C LEU A 19 11.05 -10.20 -11.52
N GLU A 20 9.96 -9.99 -12.27
CA GLU A 20 8.65 -9.61 -11.73
C GLU A 20 8.05 -10.73 -10.87
N LEU A 21 8.18 -11.99 -11.30
CA LEU A 21 7.78 -13.15 -10.51
C LEU A 21 8.58 -13.22 -9.21
N LEU A 22 9.91 -13.07 -9.26
CA LEU A 22 10.76 -13.07 -8.08
C LEU A 22 10.37 -11.96 -7.08
N ASP A 23 10.16 -10.75 -7.57
CA ASP A 23 9.77 -9.59 -6.76
C ASP A 23 8.46 -9.91 -6.02
N ARG A 24 7.46 -10.46 -6.73
CA ARG A 24 6.18 -10.85 -6.13
C ARG A 24 6.34 -11.95 -5.08
N LEU A 25 7.11 -12.99 -5.36
CA LEU A 25 7.34 -14.11 -4.43
C LEU A 25 8.04 -13.64 -3.15
N VAL A 26 9.06 -12.77 -3.28
CA VAL A 26 9.78 -12.22 -2.14
C VAL A 26 8.88 -11.29 -1.31
N GLU A 27 8.06 -10.45 -1.94
CA GLU A 27 7.12 -9.58 -1.24
C GLU A 27 6.10 -10.38 -0.43
N LEU A 28 5.51 -11.42 -1.01
CA LEU A 28 4.59 -12.30 -0.28
C LEU A 28 5.28 -13.01 0.87
N HIS A 29 6.53 -13.44 0.67
CA HIS A 29 7.32 -14.06 1.72
C HIS A 29 7.61 -13.11 2.88
N LEU A 30 7.97 -11.85 2.61
CA LEU A 30 8.27 -10.85 3.62
C LEU A 30 7.02 -10.36 4.38
N ASN A 31 5.85 -10.37 3.73
CA ASN A 31 4.57 -10.01 4.32
C ASN A 31 3.81 -11.20 4.93
N ALA A 32 4.47 -12.34 5.14
CA ALA A 32 3.86 -13.51 5.76
C ALA A 32 3.38 -13.21 7.18
N LEU A 33 2.18 -13.68 7.52
CA LEU A 33 1.67 -13.54 8.89
C LEU A 33 2.52 -14.35 9.89
N PRO A 34 2.70 -13.87 11.14
CA PRO A 34 3.39 -14.60 12.18
C PRO A 34 2.81 -16.02 12.38
N GLY A 35 3.70 -17.03 12.43
CA GLY A 35 3.32 -18.43 12.66
C GLY A 35 2.69 -19.16 11.46
N LYS A 36 2.55 -18.53 10.29
CA LYS A 36 2.08 -19.20 9.06
C LYS A 36 3.21 -19.85 8.26
N ARG A 37 2.84 -20.83 7.42
CA ARG A 37 3.78 -21.50 6.52
C ARG A 37 4.23 -20.53 5.43
N GLN A 38 5.54 -20.38 5.28
CA GLN A 38 6.15 -19.52 4.27
C GLN A 38 6.54 -20.34 3.02
N GLU A 39 5.56 -21.06 2.47
CA GLU A 39 5.75 -21.96 1.34
C GLU A 39 4.75 -21.66 0.23
N PHE A 40 5.21 -21.87 -1.00
CA PHE A 40 4.41 -21.78 -2.21
C PHE A 40 4.19 -23.18 -2.76
N PHE A 41 2.95 -23.46 -3.17
CA PHE A 41 2.58 -24.76 -3.73
C PHE A 41 2.22 -24.60 -5.18
N TRP A 42 2.88 -25.35 -6.06
CA TRP A 42 2.45 -25.44 -7.45
C TRP A 42 1.11 -26.19 -7.53
N VAL A 43 0.11 -25.48 -8.02
CA VAL A 43 -1.22 -25.98 -8.34
C VAL A 43 -1.48 -25.76 -9.82
N ARG A 44 -2.00 -26.78 -10.49
CA ARG A 44 -2.53 -26.66 -11.85
C ARG A 44 -4.03 -26.38 -11.73
N SER A 45 -4.47 -25.25 -12.25
CA SER A 45 -5.88 -24.88 -12.27
C SER A 45 -6.44 -25.14 -13.67
N SER A 46 -7.48 -25.97 -13.75
CA SER A 46 -8.21 -26.23 -14.99
C SER A 46 -9.45 -25.36 -15.04
N SER A 47 -9.51 -24.47 -16.03
CA SER A 47 -10.64 -23.57 -16.27
C SER A 47 -11.19 -23.73 -17.68
N LEU A 48 -12.39 -23.19 -17.95
CA LEU A 48 -12.95 -23.14 -19.31
C LEU A 48 -12.06 -22.36 -20.30
N ALA A 49 -11.16 -21.51 -19.81
CA ALA A 49 -10.19 -20.75 -20.60
C ALA A 49 -8.88 -21.52 -20.87
N GLY A 50 -8.74 -22.74 -20.31
CA GLY A 50 -7.55 -23.57 -20.41
C GLY A 50 -6.95 -23.91 -19.05
N ASP A 51 -5.94 -24.76 -19.10
CA ASP A 51 -5.10 -25.12 -17.95
C ASP A 51 -4.02 -24.06 -17.74
N HIS A 52 -3.91 -23.56 -16.51
CA HIS A 52 -2.89 -22.59 -16.13
C HIS A 52 -2.17 -23.03 -14.86
N ASP A 53 -0.84 -22.91 -14.86
CA ASP A 53 0.01 -23.20 -13.71
C ASP A 53 0.13 -21.97 -12.80
N GLN A 54 -0.04 -22.20 -11.49
CA GLN A 54 -0.04 -21.14 -10.49
C GLN A 54 0.66 -21.61 -9.20
N LEU A 55 1.27 -20.67 -8.49
CA LEU A 55 1.78 -20.88 -7.14
C LEU A 55 0.74 -20.39 -6.13
N ALA A 56 0.18 -21.31 -5.36
CA ALA A 56 -0.67 -20.99 -4.22
C ALA A 56 0.19 -20.62 -3.01
N TRP A 57 -0.01 -19.41 -2.49
CA TRP A 57 0.64 -18.92 -1.28
C TRP A 57 -0.19 -19.26 -0.03
N LEU A 58 0.44 -19.90 0.97
CA LEU A 58 -0.23 -20.33 2.20
C LEU A 58 0.05 -19.42 3.41
N GLY A 59 0.79 -18.33 3.23
CA GLY A 59 1.25 -17.46 4.32
C GLY A 59 0.41 -16.19 4.55
N GLY A 60 -0.60 -15.92 3.72
CA GLY A 60 -1.48 -14.74 3.81
C GLY A 60 -2.76 -14.93 4.63
N GLU A 61 -3.52 -13.85 4.83
CA GLU A 61 -4.84 -13.86 5.48
C GLU A 61 -5.89 -14.59 4.63
N GLN A 62 -5.82 -14.42 3.30
CA GLN A 62 -6.70 -15.10 2.37
C GLN A 62 -6.11 -16.44 1.95
N ARG A 63 -6.88 -17.53 2.13
CA ARG A 63 -6.60 -18.80 1.46
C ARG A 63 -6.76 -18.59 -0.05
N GLY A 64 -5.67 -18.75 -0.81
CA GLY A 64 -5.76 -18.76 -2.28
C GLY A 64 -5.22 -17.51 -2.96
N GLU A 65 -4.19 -16.88 -2.42
CA GLU A 65 -3.40 -15.98 -3.26
C GLU A 65 -2.61 -16.82 -4.28
N HIS A 66 -2.93 -16.62 -5.56
CA HIS A 66 -2.36 -17.38 -6.67
C HIS A 66 -1.46 -16.49 -7.51
N VAL A 67 -0.21 -16.90 -7.65
CA VAL A 67 0.77 -16.21 -8.49
C VAL A 67 0.92 -17.00 -9.80
N PRO A 68 0.48 -16.45 -10.95
CA PRO A 68 0.69 -17.10 -12.23
C PRO A 68 2.18 -17.09 -12.57
N PHE A 69 2.65 -18.14 -13.24
CA PHE A 69 4.04 -18.24 -13.71
C PHE A 69 4.10 -19.01 -15.03
N THR A 70 5.18 -18.83 -15.78
CA THR A 70 5.52 -19.75 -16.88
C THR A 70 6.52 -20.80 -16.39
N GLY A 71 6.47 -22.01 -16.94
CA GLY A 71 7.43 -23.06 -16.59
C GLY A 71 8.90 -22.62 -16.75
N HIS A 72 9.17 -21.70 -17.67
CA HIS A 72 10.48 -21.08 -17.85
C HIS A 72 10.89 -20.19 -16.66
N ASP A 73 10.00 -19.30 -16.19
CA ASP A 73 10.30 -18.42 -15.06
C ASP A 73 10.60 -19.25 -13.80
N LEU A 74 9.76 -20.25 -13.51
CA LEU A 74 9.92 -21.09 -12.32
C LEU A 74 11.22 -21.90 -12.36
N GLN A 75 11.53 -22.49 -13.52
CA GLN A 75 12.78 -23.23 -13.71
C GLN A 75 14.00 -22.32 -13.55
N THR A 76 13.95 -21.10 -14.08
CA THR A 76 15.04 -20.13 -13.97
C THR A 76 15.26 -19.68 -12.52
N LEU A 77 14.19 -19.43 -11.76
CA LEU A 77 14.29 -19.12 -10.32
C LEU A 77 14.80 -20.30 -9.49
N HIS A 78 14.47 -21.53 -9.88
CA HIS A 78 14.99 -22.73 -9.25
C HIS A 78 16.49 -22.90 -9.54
N ASP A 79 16.92 -22.73 -10.79
CA ASP A 79 18.30 -22.94 -11.22
C ASP A 79 19.26 -21.86 -10.72
N THR A 80 18.77 -20.63 -10.55
CA THR A 80 19.49 -19.57 -9.82
C THR A 80 19.56 -19.84 -8.31
N GLY A 81 18.81 -20.82 -7.81
CA GLY A 81 18.77 -21.20 -6.41
C GLY A 81 17.92 -20.26 -5.55
N PHE A 82 17.23 -19.28 -6.13
CA PHE A 82 16.37 -18.32 -5.41
C PHE A 82 15.08 -18.95 -4.90
N PHE A 83 14.60 -19.98 -5.60
CA PHE A 83 13.33 -20.64 -5.29
C PHE A 83 13.48 -22.17 -5.21
N PRO A 84 14.24 -22.68 -4.23
CA PRO A 84 14.44 -24.11 -4.05
C PRO A 84 13.14 -24.83 -3.66
N ARG A 85 13.06 -26.11 -4.05
CA ARG A 85 12.04 -27.02 -3.53
C ARG A 85 12.22 -27.28 -2.04
N THR A 86 11.13 -27.40 -1.30
CA THR A 86 11.16 -27.78 0.12
C THR A 86 10.89 -29.27 0.29
N ASN A 87 11.17 -29.78 1.50
CA ASN A 87 10.89 -31.18 1.86
C ASN A 87 9.38 -31.48 1.98
N GLY A 88 8.50 -30.48 1.84
CA GLY A 88 7.04 -30.62 1.95
C GLY A 88 6.36 -31.33 0.78
N GLY A 89 7.11 -31.75 -0.25
CA GLY A 89 6.61 -32.49 -1.41
C GLY A 89 7.20 -32.00 -2.73
N ARG A 90 6.95 -32.71 -3.83
CA ARG A 90 7.52 -32.37 -5.17
C ARG A 90 7.09 -30.99 -5.72
N ASN A 91 6.04 -30.40 -5.15
CA ASN A 91 5.41 -29.17 -5.63
C ASN A 91 5.53 -28.01 -4.63
N ALA A 92 6.29 -28.16 -3.55
CA ALA A 92 6.46 -27.13 -2.52
C ALA A 92 7.78 -26.38 -2.73
N PHE A 93 7.72 -25.06 -2.67
CA PHE A 93 8.85 -24.17 -2.91
C PHE A 93 8.92 -23.08 -1.85
N ARG A 94 10.12 -22.53 -1.62
CA ARG A 94 10.32 -21.42 -0.69
C ARG A 94 11.33 -20.44 -1.23
N VAL A 95 11.11 -19.16 -0.95
CA VAL A 95 12.08 -18.09 -1.18
C VAL A 95 13.26 -18.27 -0.22
N ASN A 96 14.48 -18.33 -0.76
CA ASN A 96 15.69 -18.43 0.07
C ASN A 96 16.24 -17.05 0.49
N GLN A 97 17.27 -17.05 1.34
CA GLN A 97 17.89 -15.79 1.80
C GLN A 97 18.62 -15.03 0.68
N ASP A 98 19.16 -15.71 -0.33
CA ASP A 98 19.86 -15.07 -1.44
C ASP A 98 18.87 -14.28 -2.32
N ALA A 99 17.67 -14.82 -2.53
CA ALA A 99 16.56 -14.15 -3.21
C ALA A 99 16.15 -12.86 -2.48
N ILE A 100 16.04 -12.90 -1.14
CA ILE A 100 15.72 -11.72 -0.34
C ILE A 100 16.83 -10.66 -0.46
N ARG A 101 18.11 -11.08 -0.38
CA ARG A 101 19.25 -10.17 -0.53
C ARG A 101 19.29 -9.55 -1.92
N PHE A 102 19.05 -10.35 -2.96
CA PHE A 102 19.01 -9.89 -4.34
C PHE A 102 17.84 -8.92 -4.60
N TYR A 103 16.65 -9.23 -4.09
CA TYR A 103 15.48 -8.35 -4.13
C TYR A 103 15.79 -6.99 -3.47
N ARG A 104 16.30 -7.00 -2.24
CA ARG A 104 16.66 -5.76 -1.52
C ARG A 104 17.69 -4.93 -2.27
N TRP A 105 18.72 -5.58 -2.83
CA TRP A 105 19.72 -4.91 -3.67
C TRP A 105 19.08 -4.29 -4.92
N ARG A 106 18.17 -5.00 -5.62
CA ARG A 106 17.45 -4.47 -6.80
C ARG A 106 16.55 -3.29 -6.44
N VAL A 107 15.82 -3.37 -5.34
CA VAL A 107 14.99 -2.26 -4.84
C VAL A 107 15.84 -1.04 -4.52
N GLN A 108 16.95 -1.21 -3.79
CA GLN A 108 17.89 -0.12 -3.48
C GLN A 108 18.51 0.52 -4.73
N ARG A 109 18.75 -0.25 -5.80
CA ARG A 109 19.38 0.24 -7.03
C ARG A 109 18.40 0.94 -7.98
N ARG A 110 17.10 0.68 -7.85
CA ARG A 110 16.03 1.29 -8.66
C ARG A 110 15.64 2.71 -8.21
N GLY A 111 16.29 3.25 -7.18
CA GLY A 111 15.99 4.56 -6.59
C GLY A 111 15.50 4.42 -5.15
N PRO A 112 14.99 5.51 -4.52
CA PRO A 112 14.53 5.46 -3.13
C PRO A 112 13.52 4.33 -2.95
N ALA A 113 13.47 3.71 -1.77
CA ALA A 113 12.47 2.68 -1.49
C ALA A 113 11.06 3.21 -1.84
N PRO A 114 10.08 2.38 -2.24
CA PRO A 114 8.72 2.84 -2.56
C PRO A 114 8.12 3.76 -1.49
N LEU A 115 8.48 3.52 -0.23
CA LEU A 115 8.16 4.37 0.92
C LEU A 115 8.84 5.74 0.85
N GLU A 116 10.15 5.83 0.59
CA GLU A 116 10.88 7.09 0.42
C GLU A 116 10.40 7.88 -0.81
N GLN A 117 9.97 7.21 -1.87
CA GLN A 117 9.35 7.86 -3.04
C GLN A 117 7.96 8.42 -2.69
N ALA A 118 7.14 7.65 -1.97
CA ALA A 118 5.84 8.11 -1.50
C ALA A 118 5.98 9.27 -0.51
N GLU A 119 6.95 9.19 0.41
CA GLU A 119 7.31 10.28 1.33
C GLU A 119 7.77 11.53 0.59
N GLY A 120 8.67 11.38 -0.38
CA GLY A 120 9.15 12.49 -1.20
C GLY A 120 8.04 13.13 -2.01
N ALA A 121 7.13 12.33 -2.59
CA ALA A 121 5.99 12.82 -3.35
C ALA A 121 4.98 13.55 -2.45
N VAL A 122 4.67 13.02 -1.27
CA VAL A 122 3.75 13.68 -0.34
C VAL A 122 4.36 14.93 0.30
N ARG A 123 5.65 14.90 0.68
CA ARG A 123 6.34 16.12 1.14
C ARG A 123 6.35 17.17 0.05
N SER A 124 6.71 16.82 -1.18
CA SER A 124 6.67 17.76 -2.31
C SER A 124 5.26 18.33 -2.56
N LEU A 125 4.21 17.68 -2.12
CA LEU A 125 2.82 18.08 -2.31
C LEU A 125 2.32 18.97 -1.16
N LEU A 126 2.76 18.68 0.06
CA LEU A 126 2.50 19.50 1.25
C LEU A 126 3.36 20.77 1.28
N ASP A 127 4.60 20.68 0.81
CA ASP A 127 5.60 21.75 0.80
C ASP A 127 5.49 22.64 -0.43
N ASP A 128 4.66 22.30 -1.43
CA ASP A 128 4.44 23.15 -2.61
C ASP A 128 3.52 24.33 -2.23
N PRO A 129 4.07 25.54 -2.04
CA PRO A 129 3.32 26.68 -1.54
C PRO A 129 2.36 27.24 -2.60
N THR A 130 2.36 26.71 -3.83
CA THR A 130 1.51 27.16 -4.93
C THR A 130 0.22 26.35 -5.09
N LYS A 131 0.09 25.22 -4.39
CA LYS A 131 -1.04 24.27 -4.54
C LYS A 131 -1.94 24.23 -3.29
N LEU A 132 -1.96 23.08 -2.60
CA LEU A 132 -2.83 22.78 -1.47
C LEU A 132 -2.70 23.81 -0.35
N GLN A 133 -1.48 24.23 -0.02
CA GLN A 133 -1.24 25.20 1.06
C GLN A 133 -1.85 26.58 0.77
N ARG A 134 -1.92 27.00 -0.50
CA ARG A 134 -2.50 28.30 -0.88
C ARG A 134 -4.03 28.24 -0.94
N ARG A 135 -4.59 27.15 -1.47
CA ARG A 135 -6.05 27.00 -1.69
C ARG A 135 -6.79 26.51 -0.46
N HIS A 136 -6.13 25.66 0.33
CA HIS A 136 -6.67 24.93 1.47
C HIS A 136 -5.71 25.00 2.67
N PRO A 137 -5.38 26.20 3.18
CA PRO A 137 -4.31 26.40 4.16
C PRO A 137 -4.51 25.62 5.46
N GLU A 138 -5.75 25.52 5.95
CA GLU A 138 -6.04 24.81 7.19
C GLU A 138 -5.89 23.29 7.02
N ALA A 139 -6.35 22.74 5.89
CA ALA A 139 -6.14 21.33 5.57
C ALA A 139 -4.64 20.99 5.45
N ALA A 140 -3.86 21.85 4.79
CA ALA A 140 -2.42 21.68 4.66
C ALA A 140 -1.70 21.75 6.03
N ARG A 141 -2.08 22.69 6.89
CA ARG A 141 -1.54 22.81 8.25
C ARG A 141 -1.78 21.54 9.06
N LEU A 142 -3.01 21.03 9.07
CA LEU A 142 -3.39 19.81 9.79
C LEU A 142 -2.71 18.55 9.25
N LEU A 143 -2.47 18.47 7.94
CA LEU A 143 -1.65 17.41 7.36
C LEU A 143 -0.20 17.51 7.82
N ASN A 144 0.39 18.70 7.80
CA ASN A 144 1.77 18.91 8.28
C ASN A 144 1.92 18.55 9.76
N ASP A 145 0.94 18.90 10.60
CA ASP A 145 0.89 18.51 12.01
C ASP A 145 0.91 16.98 12.15
N ALA A 146 0.07 16.26 11.39
CA ALA A 146 0.06 14.80 11.41
C ALA A 146 1.42 14.20 10.98
N TYR A 147 2.02 14.76 9.93
CA TYR A 147 3.28 14.28 9.35
C TYR A 147 4.49 14.52 10.24
N ALA A 148 4.49 15.59 11.04
CA ALA A 148 5.53 15.86 12.02
C ALA A 148 5.67 14.73 13.06
N HIS A 149 4.58 14.02 13.34
CA HIS A 149 4.54 12.94 14.32
C HIS A 149 4.82 11.54 13.75
N LEU A 150 4.79 11.32 12.42
CA LEU A 150 4.88 9.99 11.78
C LEU A 150 6.21 9.23 11.99
N TRP A 151 7.25 9.96 12.39
CA TRP A 151 8.62 9.46 12.52
C TRP A 151 9.13 9.50 13.97
N GLY A 152 8.27 9.92 14.90
CA GLY A 152 8.58 10.00 16.32
C GLY A 152 8.39 8.67 17.06
N GLU A 153 8.42 8.74 18.39
CA GLU A 153 8.08 7.60 19.24
C GLU A 153 6.62 7.21 19.13
N MET A 154 6.32 5.92 19.26
CA MET A 154 4.94 5.41 19.18
C MET A 154 4.30 5.43 20.56
N THR A 155 3.35 6.33 20.76
CA THR A 155 2.45 6.30 21.91
C THR A 155 1.00 6.31 21.44
N ASP A 156 0.09 5.79 22.26
CA ASP A 156 -1.33 5.79 21.94
C ASP A 156 -1.85 7.22 21.70
N ASP A 157 -1.40 8.18 22.51
CA ASP A 157 -1.78 9.59 22.35
C ASP A 157 -1.28 10.18 21.02
N ILE A 158 -0.07 9.80 20.58
CA ILE A 158 0.44 10.22 19.26
C ILE A 158 -0.41 9.64 18.13
N ILE A 159 -0.82 8.37 18.22
CA ILE A 159 -1.68 7.73 17.21
C ILE A 159 -3.04 8.43 17.13
N VAL A 160 -3.65 8.71 18.29
CA VAL A 160 -4.92 9.42 18.39
C VAL A 160 -4.80 10.83 17.79
N ASN A 161 -3.74 11.56 18.12
CA ASN A 161 -3.48 12.91 17.59
C ASN A 161 -3.25 12.91 16.08
N ILE A 162 -2.52 11.93 15.53
CA ILE A 162 -2.38 11.74 14.08
C ILE A 162 -3.75 11.51 13.46
N GLY A 163 -4.54 10.57 14.00
CA GLY A 163 -5.90 10.29 13.50
C GLY A 163 -6.83 11.51 13.55
N GLY A 164 -6.74 12.30 14.63
CA GLY A 164 -7.45 13.57 14.77
C GLY A 164 -7.07 14.60 13.73
N SER A 165 -5.77 14.83 13.53
CA SER A 165 -5.26 15.80 12.57
C SER A 165 -5.64 15.42 11.13
N LEU A 166 -5.53 14.14 10.76
CA LEU A 166 -5.92 13.63 9.44
C LEU A 166 -7.42 13.82 9.17
N ARG A 167 -8.28 13.55 10.17
CA ARG A 167 -9.74 13.73 10.06
C ARG A 167 -10.13 15.20 9.92
N SER A 168 -9.51 16.05 10.73
CA SER A 168 -9.72 17.49 10.67
C SER A 168 -9.26 18.07 9.34
N ALA A 169 -8.15 17.57 8.79
CA ALA A 169 -7.68 17.99 7.46
C ALA A 169 -8.71 17.68 6.36
N LEU A 170 -9.27 16.46 6.37
CA LEU A 170 -10.33 16.08 5.42
C LEU A 170 -11.60 16.92 5.60
N SER A 171 -11.99 17.21 6.85
CA SER A 171 -13.13 18.08 7.18
C SER A 171 -12.92 19.51 6.67
N ALA A 172 -11.75 20.09 6.90
CA ALA A 172 -11.40 21.43 6.41
C ALA A 172 -11.43 21.50 4.88
N LEU A 173 -10.78 20.54 4.21
CA LEU A 173 -10.80 20.47 2.74
C LEU A 173 -12.22 20.30 2.20
N THR A 174 -13.02 19.44 2.82
CA THR A 174 -14.43 19.24 2.43
C THR A 174 -15.22 20.53 2.56
N ALA A 175 -15.01 21.29 3.63
CA ALA A 175 -15.68 22.56 3.84
C ALA A 175 -15.34 23.58 2.75
N ASP A 176 -14.07 23.63 2.32
CA ASP A 176 -13.64 24.48 1.22
C ASP A 176 -14.24 24.07 -0.12
N LEU A 177 -14.38 22.76 -0.39
CA LEU A 177 -14.85 22.22 -1.67
C LEU A 177 -16.37 22.24 -1.84
N VAL A 178 -17.10 21.97 -0.76
CA VAL A 178 -18.57 21.83 -0.76
C VAL A 178 -19.24 23.11 -0.25
N GLY A 179 -18.50 24.02 0.38
CA GLY A 179 -18.95 25.37 0.75
C GLY A 179 -19.71 25.46 2.08
N HIS A 180 -19.63 24.43 2.94
CA HIS A 180 -20.20 24.46 4.28
C HIS A 180 -19.34 23.69 5.29
N THR A 181 -19.31 24.16 6.53
CA THR A 181 -18.60 23.48 7.62
C THR A 181 -19.12 22.06 7.76
N THR A 182 -18.21 21.08 7.74
CA THR A 182 -18.57 19.66 7.73
C THR A 182 -17.92 18.99 8.92
N ASN A 183 -18.70 18.34 9.80
CA ASN A 183 -18.13 17.53 10.88
C ASN A 183 -17.25 16.42 10.27
N PRO A 184 -16.09 16.08 10.84
CA PRO A 184 -15.28 14.93 10.41
C PRO A 184 -16.04 13.62 10.14
N GLU A 185 -17.15 13.36 10.84
CA GLU A 185 -18.00 12.19 10.62
C GLU A 185 -18.87 12.27 9.35
N GLN A 186 -19.12 13.47 8.84
CA GLN A 186 -19.98 13.74 7.69
C GLN A 186 -19.20 13.90 6.39
N VAL A 187 -17.86 13.86 6.43
CA VAL A 187 -16.97 14.04 5.28
C VAL A 187 -17.36 13.13 4.11
N GLU A 188 -17.56 11.83 4.37
CA GLU A 188 -17.95 10.88 3.31
C GLU A 188 -19.29 11.25 2.68
N ASN A 189 -20.27 11.62 3.49
CA ASN A 189 -21.62 11.97 3.04
C ASN A 189 -21.64 13.29 2.25
N ALA A 190 -20.76 14.23 2.59
CA ALA A 190 -20.66 15.52 1.90
C ALA A 190 -19.89 15.41 0.58
N LEU A 191 -18.76 14.70 0.56
CA LEU A 191 -17.91 14.57 -0.63
C LEU A 191 -18.43 13.55 -1.64
N ARG A 192 -19.14 12.50 -1.21
CA ARG A 192 -19.61 11.46 -2.15
C ARG A 192 -20.51 12.03 -3.26
N PRO A 193 -21.57 12.82 -2.96
CA PRO A 193 -22.37 13.45 -4.00
C PRO A 193 -21.55 14.35 -4.92
N TRP A 194 -20.62 15.12 -4.35
CA TRP A 194 -19.72 16.03 -5.08
C TRP A 194 -18.81 15.26 -6.06
N LEU A 195 -18.27 14.11 -5.65
CA LEU A 195 -17.43 13.25 -6.50
C LEU A 195 -18.21 12.58 -7.63
N THR A 196 -19.48 12.25 -7.38
CA THR A 196 -20.36 11.57 -8.34
C THR A 196 -21.19 12.52 -9.20
N GLU A 197 -21.00 13.84 -9.04
CA GLU A 197 -21.72 14.85 -9.82
C GLU A 197 -21.44 14.69 -11.33
N PRO A 198 -22.48 14.69 -12.19
CA PRO A 198 -22.31 14.60 -13.63
C PRO A 198 -21.37 15.69 -14.17
N GLY A 199 -20.33 15.29 -14.90
CA GLY A 199 -19.36 16.20 -15.52
C GLY A 199 -18.13 16.52 -14.68
N ARG A 200 -18.08 16.11 -13.40
CA ARG A 200 -16.86 16.27 -12.58
C ARG A 200 -15.83 15.18 -12.88
N LEU A 201 -16.27 13.93 -12.85
CA LEU A 201 -15.46 12.75 -13.17
C LEU A 201 -16.24 11.79 -14.05
N PRO A 202 -15.59 10.96 -14.88
CA PRO A 202 -16.26 9.84 -15.51
C PRO A 202 -16.87 8.93 -14.42
N PRO A 203 -18.09 8.38 -14.61
CA PRO A 203 -18.85 7.72 -13.53
C PRO A 203 -18.07 6.65 -12.76
N ARG A 204 -17.30 5.81 -13.48
CA ARG A 204 -16.46 4.76 -12.86
C ARG A 204 -15.35 5.33 -11.97
N HIS A 205 -14.78 6.47 -12.33
CA HIS A 205 -13.72 7.11 -11.55
C HIS A 205 -14.30 7.82 -10.33
N GLY A 206 -15.47 8.46 -10.45
CA GLY A 206 -16.19 9.04 -9.31
C GLY A 206 -16.53 8.00 -8.24
N GLU A 207 -17.07 6.86 -8.65
CA GLU A 207 -17.37 5.74 -7.72
C GLU A 207 -16.10 5.13 -7.10
N ALA A 208 -15.02 4.97 -7.87
CA ALA A 208 -13.76 4.46 -7.34
C ALA A 208 -13.15 5.44 -6.30
N MET A 209 -13.21 6.75 -6.57
CA MET A 209 -12.73 7.77 -5.64
C MET A 209 -13.60 7.83 -4.38
N ALA A 210 -14.92 7.73 -4.51
CA ALA A 210 -15.84 7.67 -3.38
C ALA A 210 -15.61 6.43 -2.50
N ALA A 211 -15.36 5.26 -3.12
CA ALA A 211 -15.00 4.05 -2.40
C ALA A 211 -13.66 4.21 -1.66
N HIS A 212 -12.66 4.84 -2.30
CA HIS A 212 -11.37 5.12 -1.66
C HIS A 212 -11.53 6.09 -0.48
N LEU A 213 -12.31 7.16 -0.63
CA LEU A 213 -12.67 8.10 0.43
C LEU A 213 -13.26 7.37 1.65
N GLY A 214 -14.24 6.47 1.45
CA GLY A 214 -14.84 5.72 2.55
C GLY A 214 -13.85 4.83 3.30
N LEU A 215 -12.86 4.26 2.61
CA LEU A 215 -11.77 3.50 3.25
C LEU A 215 -10.85 4.41 4.07
N VAL A 216 -10.45 5.55 3.50
CA VAL A 216 -9.56 6.51 4.15
C VAL A 216 -10.20 7.13 5.41
N VAL A 217 -11.49 7.47 5.35
CA VAL A 217 -12.25 7.97 6.50
C VAL A 217 -12.31 6.91 7.61
N LYS A 218 -12.58 5.65 7.27
CA LYS A 218 -12.59 4.55 8.25
C LYS A 218 -11.22 4.33 8.89
N CYS A 219 -10.15 4.34 8.12
CA CYS A 219 -8.79 4.17 8.63
C CYS A 219 -8.42 5.31 9.59
N SER A 220 -8.64 6.57 9.20
CA SER A 220 -8.35 7.73 10.06
C SER A 220 -9.24 7.75 11.32
N GLN A 221 -10.49 7.30 11.22
CA GLN A 221 -11.37 7.09 12.38
C GLN A 221 -10.84 6.04 13.35
N ARG A 222 -10.38 4.89 12.84
CA ARG A 222 -9.77 3.83 13.66
C ARG A 222 -8.58 4.36 14.45
N LEU A 223 -7.76 5.23 13.85
CA LEU A 223 -6.62 5.83 14.54
C LEU A 223 -7.06 6.79 15.65
N ASN A 224 -8.03 7.67 15.36
CA ASN A 224 -8.55 8.64 16.33
C ASN A 224 -9.25 7.93 17.51
N HIS A 225 -10.04 6.90 17.23
CA HIS A 225 -10.82 6.17 18.23
C HIS A 225 -10.08 4.94 18.78
N LEU A 226 -8.74 5.01 18.88
CA LEU A 226 -7.89 3.87 19.28
C LEU A 226 -8.36 3.18 20.56
N TYR A 227 -8.71 3.96 21.58
CA TYR A 227 -9.17 3.44 22.87
C TYR A 227 -10.49 2.68 22.76
N ASP A 228 -11.44 3.21 21.98
CA ASP A 228 -12.72 2.53 21.73
C ASP A 228 -12.53 1.25 20.94
N GLU A 229 -11.68 1.27 19.90
CA GLU A 229 -11.40 0.08 19.08
C GLU A 229 -10.70 -1.01 19.90
N ARG A 230 -9.77 -0.63 20.79
CA ARG A 230 -9.14 -1.56 21.73
C ARG A 230 -10.16 -2.15 22.71
N SER A 231 -11.13 -1.36 23.18
CA SER A 231 -12.21 -1.85 24.05
C SER A 231 -13.10 -2.90 23.36
N LYS A 232 -13.19 -2.84 22.03
CA LYS A 232 -13.87 -3.82 21.17
C LYS A 232 -12.99 -5.01 20.77
N GLY A 233 -11.76 -5.10 21.30
CA GLY A 233 -10.83 -6.19 21.02
C GLY A 233 -10.05 -6.06 19.71
N GLN A 234 -10.05 -4.88 19.06
CA GLN A 234 -9.25 -4.67 17.86
C GLN A 234 -7.75 -4.55 18.21
N PRO A 235 -6.85 -5.04 17.35
CA PRO A 235 -5.42 -4.87 17.55
C PRO A 235 -5.02 -3.40 17.41
N THR A 236 -4.08 -2.97 18.26
CA THR A 236 -3.42 -1.67 18.15
C THR A 236 -2.83 -1.53 16.74
N PRO A 237 -3.09 -0.44 16.02
CA PRO A 237 -2.52 -0.20 14.71
C PRO A 237 -0.99 -0.24 14.76
N THR A 238 -0.37 -0.83 13.74
CA THR A 238 1.08 -0.80 13.54
C THR A 238 1.52 0.55 12.95
N TRP A 239 2.81 0.91 13.11
CA TRP A 239 3.37 2.12 12.47
C TRP A 239 3.15 2.15 10.95
N ASP A 240 3.21 0.99 10.31
CA ASP A 240 2.97 0.86 8.89
C ASP A 240 1.51 1.18 8.52
N GLU A 241 0.54 0.71 9.31
CA GLU A 241 -0.87 1.12 9.15
C GLU A 241 -1.08 2.62 9.38
N VAL A 242 -0.45 3.21 10.39
CA VAL A 242 -0.53 4.67 10.67
C VAL A 242 0.00 5.47 9.48
N ARG A 243 1.19 5.11 8.99
CA ARG A 243 1.84 5.79 7.86
C ARG A 243 1.04 5.64 6.58
N ARG A 244 0.63 4.41 6.23
CA ARG A 244 -0.22 4.16 5.06
C ARG A 244 -1.52 4.96 5.11
N THR A 245 -2.13 5.09 6.29
CA THR A 245 -3.33 5.92 6.48
C THR A 245 -3.02 7.39 6.20
N ALA A 246 -1.96 7.94 6.79
CA ALA A 246 -1.56 9.32 6.55
C ALA A 246 -1.26 9.60 5.07
N PHE A 247 -0.55 8.69 4.39
CA PHE A 247 -0.29 8.79 2.95
C PHE A 247 -1.55 8.75 2.11
N ALA A 248 -2.48 7.83 2.41
CA ALA A 248 -3.73 7.74 1.68
C ALA A 248 -4.58 9.00 1.85
N VAL A 249 -4.61 9.60 3.05
CA VAL A 249 -5.28 10.88 3.30
C VAL A 249 -4.63 12.01 2.49
N ALA A 250 -3.30 12.13 2.52
CA ALA A 250 -2.60 13.19 1.78
C ALA A 250 -2.80 13.08 0.26
N LEU A 251 -2.75 11.86 -0.29
CA LEU A 251 -3.02 11.60 -1.69
C LEU A 251 -4.47 11.96 -2.06
N LEU A 252 -5.43 11.58 -1.22
CA LEU A 252 -6.83 11.93 -1.43
C LEU A 252 -7.03 13.46 -1.43
N CYS A 253 -6.43 14.17 -0.48
CA CYS A 253 -6.50 15.64 -0.44
C CYS A 253 -5.95 16.29 -1.72
N TYR A 254 -4.87 15.73 -2.27
CA TYR A 254 -4.31 16.21 -3.53
C TYR A 254 -5.19 15.95 -4.75
N GLU A 255 -5.73 14.73 -4.87
CA GLU A 255 -6.63 14.41 -5.97
C GLU A 255 -7.90 15.27 -5.89
N LEU A 256 -8.41 15.55 -4.70
CA LEU A 256 -9.53 16.47 -4.48
C LEU A 256 -9.18 17.92 -4.87
N ASP A 257 -8.03 18.45 -4.47
CA ASP A 257 -7.56 19.79 -4.88
C ASP A 257 -7.48 19.91 -6.42
N ARG A 258 -6.92 18.90 -7.09
CA ARG A 258 -6.80 18.87 -8.56
C ARG A 258 -8.12 18.89 -9.30
N LEU A 259 -9.18 18.35 -8.69
CA LEU A 259 -10.53 18.36 -9.26
C LEU A 259 -11.22 19.72 -9.10
N THR A 260 -10.64 20.61 -8.31
CA THR A 260 -11.18 21.94 -8.07
C THR A 260 -10.76 22.87 -9.21
N PRO A 261 -11.71 23.49 -9.94
CA PRO A 261 -11.41 24.36 -11.08
C PRO A 261 -10.36 25.41 -10.72
N GLN A 262 -9.39 25.64 -11.61
CA GLN A 262 -8.44 26.74 -11.46
C GLN A 262 -9.17 28.06 -11.74
N THR A 263 -9.54 28.77 -10.68
CA THR A 263 -10.03 30.17 -10.73
C THR A 263 -8.87 31.13 -10.76
#